data_AF-A0A1Z8ACP5-F1
#
_entry.id   AF-A0A1Z8ACP5-F1
#
_cell.length_a   1.000
_cell.length_b   1.000
_cell.length_c   1.000
_cell.angle_alpha   90.00
_cell.angle_beta   90.00
_cell.angle_gamma   90.00
#
_symmetry.space_group_name_H-M   'P 1'
#
loop_
_entity.id
_entity.type
_entity.pdbx_description
1 polymer ?
#
loop_
_entity_poly.entity_id
_entity_poly.type
_entity_poly.pdbx_seq_one_letter_code
_entity_poly.pdbx_strand_id
1 'polypeptide(L)'
;MNLTQLLTRSVILSLLLLSPMAFAQTFSFTAIPDQDASALQKRFDKVARYLSRELAIDVKYVPVKSYAAAISAFRNNQVQLAWFGGLSGVKARNLV
;
A
#
# COMPACT_ATOMS: atom_id res chain seq x y z
N MET A 1 -45.61 3.83 -23.81
CA MET A 1 -44.23 3.45 -23.43
C MET A 1 -44.18 1.93 -23.40
N ASN A 2 -43.37 1.30 -24.23
CA ASN A 2 -43.43 -0.16 -24.42
C ASN A 2 -42.73 -0.88 -23.25
N LEU A 3 -43.25 -2.02 -22.81
CA LEU A 3 -42.72 -2.80 -21.68
C LEU A 3 -41.21 -3.08 -21.82
N THR A 4 -40.76 -3.31 -23.06
CA THR A 4 -39.35 -3.47 -23.42
C THR A 4 -38.50 -2.24 -23.06
N GLN A 5 -38.99 -1.03 -23.29
CA GLN A 5 -38.29 0.21 -22.97
C GLN A 5 -38.14 0.42 -21.46
N LEU A 6 -39.17 0.05 -20.67
CA LEU A 6 -39.10 0.06 -19.22
C LEU A 6 -38.05 -0.93 -18.70
N LEU A 7 -38.04 -2.16 -19.22
CA LEU A 7 -37.07 -3.18 -18.82
C LEU A 7 -35.63 -2.77 -19.15
N THR A 8 -35.37 -2.23 -20.34
CA THR A 8 -34.04 -1.72 -20.71
C THR A 8 -33.57 -0.58 -19.81
N ARG A 9 -34.46 0.36 -19.45
CA ARG A 9 -34.11 1.47 -18.57
C ARG A 9 -33.79 1.00 -17.15
N SER A 10 -34.55 0.03 -16.63
CA SER A 10 -34.29 -0.56 -15.32
C SER A 10 -32.96 -1.31 -15.28
N VAL A 11 -32.59 -2.03 -16.34
CA VAL A 11 -31.29 -2.72 -16.42
C VAL A 11 -30.13 -1.72 -16.43
N ILE A 12 -30.23 -0.65 -17.23
CA ILE A 12 -29.20 0.40 -17.28
C ILE A 12 -29.04 1.10 -15.92
N LEU A 13 -30.16 1.41 -15.26
CA LEU A 13 -30.13 2.05 -13.94
C LEU A 13 -29.50 1.14 -12.88
N SER A 14 -29.81 -0.16 -12.91
CA SER A 14 -29.19 -1.15 -12.01
C SER A 14 -27.68 -1.28 -12.25
N LEU A 15 -27.23 -1.27 -13.52
CA LEU A 15 -25.79 -1.33 -13.84
C LEU A 15 -25.03 -0.09 -13.38
N LEU A 16 -25.65 1.09 -13.40
CA LEU A 16 -25.01 2.33 -12.92
C LEU A 16 -24.85 2.34 -11.38
N LEU A 17 -25.71 1.63 -10.66
CA LEU A 17 -25.63 1.50 -9.20
C LEU A 17 -24.56 0.49 -8.74
N LEU A 18 -24.01 -0.34 -9.64
CA LEU A 18 -22.93 -1.29 -9.36
C LEU A 18 -21.52 -0.66 -9.43
N SER A 19 -21.38 0.62 -9.10
CA SER A 19 -20.06 1.24 -9.04
C SER A 19 -19.19 0.51 -8.02
N PRO A 20 -18.02 -0.05 -8.40
CA PRO A 20 -17.15 -0.73 -7.46
C PRO A 20 -16.69 0.26 -6.40
N MET A 21 -17.00 -0.05 -5.13
CA MET A 21 -16.49 0.72 -4.01
C MET A 21 -14.99 0.43 -3.91
N ALA A 22 -14.17 1.31 -4.46
CA ALA A 22 -12.72 1.20 -4.40
C ALA A 22 -12.28 1.40 -2.95
N PHE A 23 -11.91 0.31 -2.27
CA PHE A 23 -11.25 0.40 -0.97
C PHE A 23 -9.81 0.86 -1.20
N ALA A 24 -9.41 1.95 -0.54
CA ALA A 24 -8.01 2.38 -0.56
C ALA A 24 -7.16 1.25 0.04
N GLN A 25 -6.25 0.69 -0.77
CA GLN A 25 -5.35 -0.35 -0.31
C GLN A 25 -4.35 0.24 0.68
N THR A 26 -4.15 -0.42 1.83
CA THR A 26 -3.20 0.03 2.86
C THR A 26 -1.82 0.23 2.23
N PHE A 27 -1.29 1.44 2.34
CA PHE A 27 0.05 1.76 1.90
C PHE A 27 1.05 1.25 2.94
N SER A 28 1.75 0.16 2.62
CA SER A 28 2.69 -0.49 3.53
C SER A 28 4.12 -0.09 3.19
N PHE A 29 4.94 0.15 4.20
CA PHE A 29 6.36 0.45 4.01
C PHE A 29 7.26 -0.24 5.03
N THR A 30 8.52 -0.42 4.69
CA THR A 30 9.53 -1.05 5.56
C THR A 30 10.82 -0.24 5.64
N ALA A 31 11.72 -0.63 6.53
CA ALA A 31 13.06 -0.11 6.66
C ALA A 31 14.04 -1.25 6.94
N ILE A 32 15.31 -1.07 6.58
CA ILE A 32 16.37 -2.01 6.95
C ILE A 32 16.46 -2.15 8.49
N PRO A 33 16.74 -3.34 9.03
CA PRO A 33 16.82 -3.56 10.48
C PRO A 33 18.22 -3.23 11.01
N ASP A 34 18.60 -1.96 10.94
CA ASP A 34 19.92 -1.45 11.35
C ASP A 34 20.00 -1.02 12.82
N GLN A 35 18.86 -1.02 13.52
CA GLN A 35 18.71 -0.62 14.91
C GLN A 35 17.82 -1.63 15.65
N ASP A 36 17.69 -1.44 16.97
CA ASP A 36 16.74 -2.20 17.77
C ASP A 36 15.32 -2.13 17.19
N ALA A 37 14.67 -3.28 17.08
CA ALA A 37 13.36 -3.41 16.44
C ALA A 37 12.28 -2.58 17.14
N SER A 38 12.33 -2.48 18.47
CA SER A 38 11.35 -1.69 19.23
C SER A 38 11.55 -0.20 19.02
N ALA A 39 12.80 0.25 18.94
CA ALA A 39 13.14 1.63 18.60
C ALA A 39 12.69 1.99 17.18
N LEU A 40 12.93 1.11 16.21
CA LEU A 40 12.47 1.29 14.82
C LEU A 40 10.95 1.34 14.74
N GLN A 41 10.24 0.42 15.39
CA GLN A 41 8.77 0.41 15.42
C GLN A 41 8.24 1.74 15.97
N LYS A 42 8.72 2.18 17.14
CA LYS A 42 8.31 3.46 17.75
C LYS A 42 8.54 4.67 16.84
N ARG A 43 9.65 4.68 16.09
CA ARG A 43 9.98 5.76 15.16
C ARG A 43 9.05 5.72 13.94
N PHE A 44 8.95 4.57 13.29
CA PHE A 44 8.22 4.45 12.04
C PHE A 44 6.70 4.44 12.23
N ASP A 45 6.18 4.10 13.41
CA ASP A 45 4.76 4.32 13.74
C ASP A 45 4.40 5.82 13.78
N LYS A 46 5.35 6.70 14.10
CA LYS A 46 5.12 8.15 13.98
C LYS A 46 5.05 8.56 12.52
N VAL A 47 5.90 7.99 11.68
CA VAL A 47 5.91 8.23 10.22
C VAL A 47 4.62 7.70 9.58
N ALA A 48 4.22 6.49 9.92
CA ALA A 48 2.97 5.88 9.45
C ALA A 48 1.76 6.76 9.79
N ARG A 49 1.64 7.19 11.05
CA ARG A 49 0.56 8.10 11.48
C ARG A 49 0.60 9.46 10.77
N TYR A 50 1.79 9.99 10.49
CA TYR A 50 1.93 11.22 9.73
C TYR A 50 1.43 11.03 8.29
N LEU A 51 1.97 10.03 7.58
CA LEU A 51 1.59 9.74 6.20
C LEU A 51 0.10 9.40 6.06
N SER A 52 -0.49 8.68 7.01
CA SER A 52 -1.93 8.41 6.99
C SER A 52 -2.77 9.68 7.02
N ARG A 53 -2.35 10.69 7.79
CA ARG A 53 -3.05 11.98 7.85
C ARG A 53 -2.89 12.77 6.55
N GLU A 54 -1.67 12.85 6.03
CA GLU A 54 -1.37 13.64 4.83
C GLU A 54 -1.97 13.02 3.56
N LEU A 55 -2.00 11.69 3.47
CA LEU A 55 -2.45 10.98 2.28
C LEU A 55 -3.94 10.58 2.35
N ALA A 56 -4.58 10.74 3.50
CA ALA A 56 -5.95 10.28 3.76
C ALA A 56 -6.19 8.79 3.43
N ILE A 57 -5.16 7.94 3.62
CA ILE A 57 -5.23 6.48 3.45
C ILE A 57 -4.62 5.77 4.66
N ASP A 58 -4.93 4.49 4.83
CA ASP A 58 -4.27 3.67 5.84
C ASP A 58 -2.80 3.45 5.46
N VAL A 59 -1.89 3.69 6.41
CA VAL A 59 -0.44 3.55 6.22
C VAL A 59 0.13 2.70 7.34
N LYS A 60 0.90 1.67 6.97
CA LYS A 60 1.45 0.70 7.93
C LYS A 60 2.94 0.51 7.78
N TYR A 61 3.65 0.55 8.90
CA TYR A 61 5.03 0.09 8.97
C TYR A 61 5.08 -1.44 9.14
N VAL A 62 5.88 -2.11 8.32
CA VAL A 62 6.10 -3.55 8.33
C VAL A 62 7.57 -3.82 8.68
N PRO A 63 7.90 -4.27 9.90
CA PRO A 63 9.29 -4.56 10.26
C PRO A 63 9.79 -5.82 9.55
N VAL A 64 11.07 -5.82 9.18
CA VAL A 64 11.76 -6.99 8.63
C VAL A 64 12.97 -7.37 9.48
N LYS A 65 13.43 -8.62 9.37
CA LYS A 65 14.53 -9.16 10.18
C LYS A 65 15.91 -9.13 9.51
N SER A 66 15.96 -8.87 8.20
CA SER A 66 17.22 -8.78 7.47
C SER A 66 17.14 -7.83 6.28
N TYR A 67 18.30 -7.43 5.76
CA TYR A 67 18.40 -6.65 4.52
C TYR A 67 17.77 -7.38 3.32
N ALA A 68 18.04 -8.68 3.19
CA ALA A 68 17.44 -9.48 2.13
C ALA A 68 15.91 -9.51 2.24
N ALA A 69 15.36 -9.52 3.45
CA ALA A 69 13.92 -9.45 3.66
C ALA A 69 13.34 -8.09 3.24
N ALA A 70 14.02 -6.96 3.45
CA ALA A 70 13.58 -5.65 2.94
C ALA A 70 13.51 -5.64 1.40
N ILE A 71 14.54 -6.20 0.74
CA ILE A 71 14.59 -6.29 -0.73
C ILE A 71 13.47 -7.19 -1.24
N SER A 72 13.31 -8.39 -0.68
CA SER A 72 12.27 -9.33 -1.09
C SER A 72 10.86 -8.77 -0.85
N ALA A 73 10.63 -8.09 0.28
CA ALA A 73 9.35 -7.48 0.59
C ALA A 73 8.96 -6.41 -0.43
N PHE A 74 9.92 -5.59 -0.84
CA PHE A 74 9.71 -4.59 -1.88
C PHE A 74 9.47 -5.24 -3.26
N ARG A 75 10.35 -6.17 -3.68
CA ARG A 75 10.24 -6.85 -4.99
C ARG A 75 8.95 -7.64 -5.15
N ASN A 76 8.45 -8.26 -4.08
CA ASN A 76 7.24 -9.06 -4.09
C ASN A 76 5.97 -8.23 -3.83
N ASN A 77 6.06 -6.89 -3.89
CA ASN A 77 4.95 -5.96 -3.63
C ASN A 77 4.25 -6.17 -2.27
N GLN A 78 4.99 -6.69 -1.27
CA GLN A 78 4.49 -6.78 0.11
C GLN A 78 4.49 -5.40 0.79
N VAL A 79 5.33 -4.50 0.31
CA VAL A 79 5.38 -3.08 0.67
C VAL A 79 5.56 -2.22 -0.57
N GLN A 80 5.04 -1.00 -0.53
CA GLN A 80 5.09 -0.03 -1.62
C GLN A 80 6.26 0.97 -1.47
N LEU A 81 6.88 1.02 -0.28
CA LEU A 81 8.06 1.83 -0.02
C LEU A 81 9.03 1.08 0.91
N ALA A 82 10.33 1.23 0.66
CA ALA A 82 11.37 0.70 1.52
C ALA A 82 12.44 1.76 1.79
N TRP A 83 12.76 1.99 3.05
CA TRP A 83 13.86 2.85 3.48
C TRP A 83 15.17 2.07 3.46
N PHE A 84 15.95 2.25 2.39
CA PHE A 84 17.26 1.65 2.21
C PHE A 84 18.40 2.60 2.58
N GLY A 85 19.57 2.03 2.91
CA GLY A 85 20.84 2.76 2.92
C GLY A 85 21.38 2.97 1.49
N GLY A 86 22.41 3.80 1.32
CA GLY A 86 22.91 4.23 0.00
C GLY A 86 23.21 3.10 -1.00
N LEU A 87 24.02 2.10 -0.60
CA LEU A 87 24.32 0.96 -1.47
C LEU A 87 23.12 0.03 -1.69
N SER A 88 22.32 -0.20 -0.65
CA SER A 88 21.16 -1.09 -0.71
C SER A 88 20.08 -0.54 -1.63
N GLY A 89 19.92 0.78 -1.73
CA GLY A 89 19.02 1.41 -2.68
C GLY A 89 19.43 1.16 -4.13
N VAL A 90 20.72 1.25 -4.45
CA VAL A 90 21.24 0.92 -5.80
C VAL A 90 20.99 -0.56 -6.14
N LYS A 91 21.29 -1.46 -5.20
CA LYS A 91 21.01 -2.90 -5.38
C LYS A 91 19.54 -3.18 -5.59
N ALA A 92 18.65 -2.53 -4.84
CA ALA A 92 17.21 -2.67 -5.02
C ALA A 92 16.75 -2.15 -6.39
N ARG A 93 17.26 -1.00 -6.83
CA ARG A 93 16.96 -0.42 -8.15
C ARG A 93 17.38 -1.32 -9.32
N ASN A 94 18.52 -2.01 -9.22
CA ASN A 94 19.00 -2.89 -10.29
C ASN A 94 18.19 -4.20 -10.43
N LEU A 95 17.25 -4.47 -9.52
CA LEU A 95 16.49 -5.71 -9.45
C LEU A 95 15.01 -5.56 -9.85
N VAL A 96 14.60 -4.35 -10.23
CA VAL A 96 13.27 -3.95 -10.72
C VAL A 96 13.40 -3.31 -12.10
#